data_AF-A0A152A0P0-F1
#
_entry.id   AF-A0A152A0P0-F1
#
_cell.length_a   1.000
_cell.length_b   1.000
_cell.length_c   1.000
_cell.angle_alpha   90.00
_cell.angle_beta   90.00
_cell.angle_gamma   90.00
#
_symmetry.space_group_name_H-M   'P 1'
#
loop_
_entity.id
_entity.type
_entity.pdbx_description
1 polymer ?
#
loop_
_entity_poly.entity_id
_entity_poly.type
_entity_poly.pdbx_seq_one_letter_code
_entity_poly.pdbx_strand_id
1 'polypeptide(L)'
;MLLIDFPVDKKTPGDGVVVGHGTINGKLVFLFSQDSTVNGGSLSEKICKIMDKAMLVGAPVIGLNDSGGARIQEGVASLAGYAEVFQRNVMASDTSFLFVTGPDVVKYVTNEDITQEGLGGSKVHTTKSGVAHLAFENDIDALKRVRELITLLPSNAKDTAQREGFDSPHREDEVLDAIIPDQQTI
;
A
#
# COMPACT_ATOMS: atom_id res chain seq x y z
N MET A 1 8.93 -32.38 -20.53
CA MET A 1 8.72 -31.33 -19.52
C MET A 1 10.03 -31.17 -18.76
N LEU A 2 10.89 -30.26 -19.23
CA LEU A 2 12.18 -29.96 -18.58
C LEU A 2 11.90 -28.93 -17.48
N LEU A 3 11.94 -29.36 -16.22
CA LEU A 3 12.05 -28.47 -15.08
C LEU A 3 13.52 -28.08 -14.96
N ILE A 4 13.84 -26.84 -15.33
CA ILE A 4 15.13 -26.22 -15.03
C ILE A 4 15.01 -25.72 -13.59
N ASP A 5 15.57 -26.45 -12.64
CA ASP A 5 15.78 -25.93 -11.29
C ASP A 5 16.87 -24.86 -11.34
N PHE A 6 16.49 -23.61 -11.07
CA PHE A 6 17.46 -22.54 -10.88
C PHE A 6 18.11 -22.71 -9.49
N PRO A 7 19.45 -22.71 -9.39
CA PRO A 7 20.12 -22.80 -8.11
C PRO A 7 19.74 -21.61 -7.21
N VAL A 8 19.24 -21.88 -6.01
CA VAL A 8 18.98 -20.87 -4.97
C VAL A 8 20.31 -20.48 -4.36
N ASP A 9 20.97 -19.47 -4.94
CA ASP A 9 22.21 -18.91 -4.40
C ASP A 9 21.98 -18.21 -3.05
N LYS A 10 22.85 -18.50 -2.07
CA LYS A 10 23.06 -17.87 -0.75
C LYS A 10 21.86 -17.17 -0.07
N LYS A 11 21.49 -17.65 1.13
CA LYS A 11 20.58 -16.93 2.06
C LYS A 11 21.10 -15.51 2.37
N THR A 12 20.55 -14.50 1.70
CA THR A 12 20.81 -13.10 2.00
C THR A 12 20.14 -12.72 3.32
N PRO A 13 20.86 -12.08 4.27
CA PRO A 13 20.25 -11.60 5.51
C PRO A 13 19.03 -10.72 5.20
N GLY A 14 17.94 -10.93 5.94
CA GLY A 14 16.72 -10.14 5.79
C GLY A 14 15.73 -10.65 4.74
N ASP A 15 16.17 -11.42 3.74
CA ASP A 15 15.33 -12.01 2.68
C ASP A 15 14.47 -10.98 1.92
N GLY A 16 15.04 -9.81 1.65
CA GLY A 16 14.38 -8.75 0.87
C GLY A 16 13.25 -8.00 1.57
N VAL A 17 13.08 -8.20 2.89
CA VAL A 17 12.07 -7.47 3.68
C VAL A 17 12.62 -7.05 5.04
N VAL A 18 12.53 -5.76 5.36
CA VAL A 18 12.73 -5.24 6.72
C VAL A 18 11.40 -5.29 7.46
N VAL A 19 11.39 -5.78 8.70
CA VAL A 19 10.18 -5.84 9.52
C VAL A 19 10.46 -5.32 10.93
N GLY A 20 9.45 -4.75 11.57
CA GLY A 20 9.59 -4.26 12.94
C GLY A 20 8.30 -3.66 13.50
N HIS A 21 8.46 -2.99 14.63
CA HIS A 21 7.42 -2.18 15.24
C HIS A 21 8.05 -0.91 15.83
N GLY A 22 7.22 0.10 16.04
CA GLY A 22 7.63 1.39 16.59
C GLY A 22 6.41 2.20 17.01
N THR A 23 6.57 3.52 17.13
CA THR A 23 5.47 4.40 17.51
C THR A 23 5.29 5.55 16.53
N ILE A 24 4.04 5.86 16.18
CA ILE A 24 3.64 7.10 15.51
C ILE A 24 2.78 7.88 16.50
N ASN A 25 3.28 9.04 16.95
CA ASN A 25 2.59 9.90 17.93
C ASN A 25 2.17 9.12 19.20
N GLY A 26 3.07 8.26 19.70
CA GLY A 26 2.82 7.41 20.88
C GLY A 26 1.99 6.15 20.62
N LYS A 27 1.31 6.03 19.47
CA LYS A 27 0.57 4.80 19.09
C LYS A 27 1.53 3.73 18.58
N LEU A 28 1.46 2.53 19.15
CA LEU A 28 2.19 1.36 18.67
C LEU A 28 1.74 1.01 17.24
N VAL A 29 2.70 0.82 16.34
CA VAL A 29 2.46 0.35 14.97
C VAL A 29 3.46 -0.74 14.61
N PHE A 30 3.02 -1.69 13.80
CA PHE A 30 3.87 -2.68 13.15
C PHE A 30 4.11 -2.27 11.71
N LEU A 31 5.28 -2.63 11.15
CA LEU A 31 5.59 -2.31 9.77
C LEU A 31 6.43 -3.37 9.08
N PHE A 32 6.31 -3.41 7.76
CA PHE A 32 7.26 -4.08 6.88
C PHE A 32 7.60 -3.17 5.69
N SER A 33 8.82 -3.30 5.19
CA SER A 33 9.31 -2.61 4.00
C SER A 33 10.04 -3.61 3.12
N GLN A 34 9.56 -3.80 1.90
CA GLN A 34 10.25 -4.61 0.91
C GLN A 34 11.45 -3.83 0.35
N ASP A 35 12.53 -4.54 0.07
CA ASP A 35 13.75 -4.02 -0.54
C ASP A 35 13.91 -4.67 -1.91
N SER A 36 13.52 -3.94 -2.96
CA SER A 36 13.57 -4.40 -4.35
C SER A 36 14.98 -4.78 -4.80
N THR A 37 16.04 -4.25 -4.16
CA THR A 37 17.43 -4.55 -4.50
C THR A 37 17.87 -5.95 -4.07
N VAL A 38 17.12 -6.59 -3.17
CA VAL A 38 17.41 -7.93 -2.66
C VAL A 38 16.34 -8.91 -3.15
N ASN A 39 16.72 -9.74 -4.13
CA ASN A 39 15.83 -10.75 -4.73
C ASN A 39 14.49 -10.18 -5.22
N GLY A 40 14.46 -8.92 -5.69
CA GLY A 40 13.24 -8.27 -6.17
C GLY A 40 12.22 -7.93 -5.09
N GLY A 41 12.63 -7.91 -3.81
CA GLY A 41 11.79 -7.54 -2.66
C GLY A 41 10.67 -8.53 -2.35
N SER A 42 10.73 -9.75 -2.89
CA SER A 42 9.56 -10.62 -2.90
C SER A 42 9.12 -11.11 -1.53
N LEU A 43 7.88 -11.59 -1.50
CA LEU A 43 7.15 -12.08 -0.33
C LEU A 43 8.01 -12.95 0.60
N SER A 44 7.99 -12.63 1.90
CA SER A 44 8.73 -13.36 2.94
C SER A 44 7.79 -13.72 4.10
N GLU A 45 7.99 -14.90 4.71
CA GLU A 45 7.25 -15.34 5.91
C GLU A 45 7.29 -14.33 7.08
N LYS A 46 8.31 -13.45 7.07
CA LYS A 46 8.46 -12.39 8.07
C LYS A 46 7.26 -11.43 8.09
N ILE A 47 6.62 -11.19 6.94
CA ILE A 47 5.44 -10.33 6.84
C ILE A 47 4.28 -10.93 7.63
N CYS A 48 3.97 -12.21 7.44
CA CYS A 48 2.92 -12.89 8.20
C CYS A 48 3.18 -12.84 9.71
N LYS A 49 4.43 -13.09 10.13
CA LYS A 49 4.82 -13.04 11.55
C LYS A 49 4.58 -11.69 12.21
N ILE A 50 4.76 -10.57 11.50
CA ILE A 50 4.48 -9.24 12.10
C ILE A 50 2.99 -8.91 12.08
N MET A 51 2.26 -9.38 11.09
CA MET A 51 0.80 -9.27 11.05
C MET A 51 0.16 -10.04 12.20
N ASP A 52 0.59 -11.29 12.46
CA ASP A 52 0.13 -12.09 13.60
C ASP A 52 0.37 -11.36 14.93
N LYS A 53 1.57 -10.80 15.11
CA LYS A 53 1.89 -10.02 16.32
C LYS A 53 1.05 -8.76 16.46
N ALA A 54 0.81 -8.04 15.37
CA ALA A 54 -0.02 -6.84 15.37
C ALA A 54 -1.48 -7.17 15.74
N MET A 55 -2.00 -8.29 15.23
CA MET A 55 -3.33 -8.79 15.58
C MET A 55 -3.44 -9.16 17.05
N LEU A 56 -2.42 -9.82 17.62
CA LEU A 56 -2.39 -10.20 19.04
C LEU A 56 -2.51 -8.99 19.98
N VAL A 57 -1.94 -7.85 19.61
CA VAL A 57 -1.92 -6.64 20.47
C VAL A 57 -2.90 -5.55 20.01
N GLY A 58 -3.65 -5.79 18.93
CA GLY A 58 -4.61 -4.81 18.38
C GLY A 58 -3.94 -3.53 17.90
N ALA A 59 -2.86 -3.64 17.12
CA ALA A 59 -2.13 -2.50 16.57
C ALA A 59 -2.21 -2.43 15.03
N PRO A 60 -2.14 -1.23 14.42
CA PRO A 60 -2.09 -1.07 12.98
C PRO A 60 -0.82 -1.68 12.36
N VAL A 61 -0.94 -2.14 11.11
CA VAL A 61 0.19 -2.60 10.28
C VAL A 61 0.35 -1.69 9.06
N ILE A 62 1.56 -1.21 8.81
CA ILE A 62 1.93 -0.40 7.64
C ILE A 62 2.81 -1.25 6.73
N GLY A 63 2.42 -1.43 5.48
CA GLY A 63 3.22 -2.11 4.46
C GLY A 63 3.80 -1.12 3.46
N LEU A 64 5.13 -1.10 3.31
CA LEU A 64 5.81 -0.40 2.23
C LEU A 64 6.20 -1.43 1.18
N ASN A 65 5.51 -1.40 0.05
CA ASN A 65 5.57 -2.46 -0.95
C ASN A 65 6.35 -1.94 -2.14
N ASP A 66 7.56 -2.45 -2.28
CA ASP A 66 8.46 -2.21 -3.41
C ASP A 66 9.00 -3.58 -3.84
N SER A 67 8.24 -4.26 -4.68
CA SER A 67 8.54 -5.60 -5.16
C SER A 67 8.10 -5.80 -6.60
N GLY A 68 8.92 -6.53 -7.37
CA GLY A 68 8.62 -6.86 -8.75
C GLY A 68 7.61 -7.99 -8.95
N GLY A 69 7.17 -8.67 -7.87
CA GLY A 69 6.29 -9.83 -8.03
C GLY A 69 6.70 -11.06 -7.21
N ALA A 70 5.89 -12.10 -7.37
CA ALA A 70 6.14 -13.42 -6.81
C ALA A 70 7.44 -13.99 -7.41
N ARG A 71 8.32 -14.58 -6.59
CA ARG A 71 9.52 -15.27 -7.10
C ARG A 71 9.07 -16.48 -7.89
N ILE A 72 9.32 -16.47 -9.20
CA ILE A 72 9.03 -17.61 -10.08
C ILE A 72 9.78 -18.87 -9.61
N GLN A 73 10.96 -18.68 -9.01
CA GLN A 73 11.80 -19.74 -8.46
C GLN A 73 11.19 -20.43 -7.21
N GLU A 74 10.26 -19.77 -6.52
CA GLU A 74 9.59 -20.32 -5.31
C GLU A 74 8.23 -20.98 -5.63
N GLY A 75 7.82 -21.01 -6.90
CA GLY A 75 6.67 -21.78 -7.37
C GLY A 75 5.32 -21.33 -6.78
N VAL A 76 4.41 -22.27 -6.53
CA VAL A 76 3.02 -21.99 -6.10
C VAL A 76 2.96 -21.31 -4.72
N ALA A 77 3.99 -21.47 -3.88
CA ALA A 77 4.07 -20.83 -2.57
C ALA A 77 4.14 -19.29 -2.65
N SER A 78 4.71 -18.74 -3.73
CA SER A 78 4.79 -17.28 -3.92
C SER A 78 3.48 -16.67 -4.42
N LEU A 79 2.56 -17.45 -5.00
CA LEU A 79 1.23 -17.00 -5.44
C LEU A 79 0.23 -16.86 -4.28
N ALA A 80 0.38 -17.65 -3.21
CA ALA A 80 -0.59 -17.67 -2.10
C ALA A 80 -0.60 -16.37 -1.26
N GLY A 81 0.52 -15.64 -1.18
CA GLY A 81 0.56 -14.36 -0.46
C GLY A 81 0.17 -13.13 -1.28
N TYR A 82 -0.06 -13.28 -2.58
CA TYR A 82 -0.38 -12.18 -3.48
C TYR A 82 -1.84 -11.70 -3.29
N ALA A 83 -2.77 -12.61 -2.99
CA ALA A 83 -4.19 -12.29 -2.84
C ALA A 83 -4.50 -11.33 -1.66
N GLU A 84 -3.68 -11.32 -0.59
CA GLU A 84 -3.91 -10.46 0.59
C GLU A 84 -3.12 -9.13 0.56
N VAL A 85 -1.95 -9.10 -0.10
CA VAL A 85 -1.08 -7.92 -0.14
C VAL A 85 -1.52 -6.93 -1.22
N PHE A 86 -2.06 -7.44 -2.34
CA PHE A 86 -2.44 -6.63 -3.50
C PHE A 86 -3.65 -5.72 -3.28
N GLN A 87 -4.54 -6.05 -2.35
CA GLN A 87 -5.70 -5.22 -2.08
C GLN A 87 -5.36 -3.94 -1.27
N ARG A 88 -4.10 -3.77 -0.83
CA ARG A 88 -3.76 -2.78 0.20
C ARG A 88 -2.72 -1.72 -0.19
N ASN A 89 -2.12 -1.73 -1.38
CA ASN A 89 -0.93 -0.89 -1.62
C ASN A 89 -0.88 -0.22 -3.01
N VAL A 90 -1.09 1.11 -3.04
CA VAL A 90 -0.52 2.02 -4.04
C VAL A 90 -0.35 3.39 -3.36
N MET A 91 0.89 3.83 -3.09
CA MET A 91 1.20 5.23 -2.72
C MET A 91 2.64 5.58 -3.11
N ALA A 92 2.84 6.10 -4.33
CA ALA A 92 3.88 7.07 -4.77
C ALA A 92 3.75 7.28 -6.30
N SER A 93 3.78 8.52 -6.79
CA SER A 93 3.55 8.85 -8.21
C SER A 93 4.73 8.50 -9.11
N ASP A 94 4.43 8.26 -10.39
CA ASP A 94 5.30 8.00 -11.55
C ASP A 94 6.26 6.80 -11.46
N THR A 95 6.46 6.20 -10.28
CA THR A 95 7.35 5.05 -10.08
C THR A 95 6.63 3.78 -9.62
N SER A 96 5.35 3.86 -9.23
CA SER A 96 4.59 2.71 -8.73
C SER A 96 3.49 2.25 -9.70
N PHE A 97 3.42 0.94 -9.90
CA PHE A 97 2.42 0.28 -10.75
C PHE A 97 1.86 -0.96 -10.05
N LEU A 98 0.58 -1.24 -10.25
CA LEU A 98 -0.08 -2.44 -9.73
C LEU A 98 -0.95 -3.10 -10.80
N PHE A 99 -0.71 -4.37 -11.10
CA PHE A 99 -1.55 -5.13 -12.02
C PHE A 99 -1.42 -6.62 -11.74
N VAL A 100 -2.50 -7.37 -11.99
CA VAL A 100 -2.50 -8.84 -11.84
C VAL A 100 -1.72 -9.50 -12.96
N THR A 101 -1.87 -9.00 -14.18
CA THR A 101 -1.23 -9.52 -15.40
C THR A 101 -0.45 -8.40 -16.06
N GLY A 102 0.84 -8.64 -16.37
CA GLY A 102 1.71 -7.62 -16.95
C GLY A 102 1.36 -7.26 -18.40
N PRO A 103 1.80 -6.09 -18.89
CA PRO A 103 1.46 -5.61 -20.23
C PRO A 103 1.87 -6.55 -21.37
N ASP A 104 3.00 -7.24 -21.26
CA ASP A 104 3.48 -8.18 -22.29
C ASP A 104 2.50 -9.35 -22.49
N VAL A 105 1.89 -9.83 -21.39
CA VAL A 105 0.91 -10.91 -21.43
C VAL A 105 -0.42 -10.39 -21.97
N VAL A 106 -0.83 -9.17 -21.59
CA VAL A 106 -2.02 -8.52 -22.18
C VAL A 106 -1.85 -8.41 -23.70
N LYS A 107 -0.72 -7.88 -24.17
CA LYS A 107 -0.42 -7.78 -25.60
C LYS A 107 -0.44 -9.14 -26.30
N TYR A 108 0.15 -10.16 -25.69
CA TYR A 108 0.18 -11.50 -26.28
C TYR A 108 -1.21 -12.13 -26.41
N VAL A 109 -2.09 -11.93 -25.42
CA VAL A 109 -3.41 -12.61 -25.37
C VAL A 109 -4.52 -11.80 -26.03
N THR A 110 -4.53 -10.49 -25.86
CA THR A 110 -5.61 -9.59 -26.33
C THR A 110 -5.23 -8.80 -27.57
N ASN A 111 -3.93 -8.81 -27.96
CA ASN A 111 -3.38 -7.97 -29.02
C ASN A 111 -3.53 -6.45 -28.77
N GLU A 112 -3.73 -6.06 -27.50
CA GLU A 112 -3.77 -4.67 -27.07
C GLU A 112 -2.37 -4.19 -26.65
N ASP A 113 -1.93 -3.06 -27.18
CA ASP A 113 -0.68 -2.43 -26.77
C ASP A 113 -0.95 -1.42 -25.66
N ILE A 114 -0.55 -1.74 -24.42
CA ILE A 114 -0.74 -0.90 -23.24
C ILE A 114 0.59 -0.80 -22.46
N THR A 115 0.88 0.36 -21.89
CA THR A 115 2.08 0.56 -21.06
C THR A 115 1.82 0.15 -19.61
N GLN A 116 2.86 -0.03 -18.80
CA GLN A 116 2.71 -0.27 -17.35
C GLN A 116 1.92 0.86 -16.66
N GLU A 117 2.24 2.12 -16.99
CA GLU A 117 1.50 3.29 -16.50
C GLU A 117 0.03 3.26 -16.95
N GLY A 118 -0.24 2.94 -18.21
CA GLY A 118 -1.60 2.84 -18.73
C GLY A 118 -2.41 1.69 -18.14
N LEU A 119 -1.74 0.61 -17.73
CA LEU A 119 -2.38 -0.59 -17.20
C LEU A 119 -2.65 -0.49 -15.70
N GLY A 120 -1.70 0.04 -14.93
CA GLY A 120 -1.73 0.01 -13.47
C GLY A 120 -1.03 1.18 -12.79
N GLY A 121 -0.84 2.30 -13.50
CA GLY A 121 -0.26 3.51 -12.92
C GLY A 121 -1.16 4.14 -11.85
N SER A 122 -0.56 5.03 -11.06
CA SER A 122 -1.24 5.70 -9.95
C SER A 122 -2.54 6.43 -10.37
N LYS A 123 -2.54 7.07 -11.53
CA LYS A 123 -3.72 7.78 -12.08
C LYS A 123 -4.86 6.81 -12.40
N VAL A 124 -4.55 5.64 -12.96
CA VAL A 124 -5.54 4.60 -13.28
C VAL A 124 -6.22 4.11 -11.99
N HIS A 125 -5.45 3.93 -10.93
CA HIS A 125 -5.98 3.43 -9.66
C HIS A 125 -6.74 4.46 -8.83
N THR A 126 -6.40 5.73 -8.95
CA THR A 126 -7.08 6.83 -8.22
C THR A 126 -8.29 7.38 -8.94
N THR A 127 -8.37 7.30 -10.28
CA THR A 127 -9.44 7.97 -11.05
C THR A 127 -10.39 7.02 -11.79
N LYS A 128 -9.94 5.80 -12.13
CA LYS A 128 -10.74 4.88 -12.95
C LYS A 128 -11.14 3.60 -12.23
N SER A 129 -10.18 2.89 -11.63
CA SER A 129 -10.46 1.59 -11.00
C SER A 129 -10.82 1.66 -9.51
N GLY A 130 -10.47 2.74 -8.82
CA GLY A 130 -10.76 2.92 -7.40
C GLY A 130 -9.94 2.02 -6.45
N VAL A 131 -8.90 1.35 -6.97
CA VAL A 131 -8.00 0.50 -6.16
C VAL A 131 -7.14 1.34 -5.20
N ALA A 132 -6.79 2.57 -5.60
CA ALA A 132 -5.99 3.49 -4.77
C ALA A 132 -6.87 4.63 -4.25
N HIS A 133 -6.75 4.92 -2.96
CA HIS A 133 -7.47 6.02 -2.32
C HIS A 133 -6.82 7.38 -2.64
N LEU A 134 -5.48 7.43 -2.66
CA LEU A 134 -4.69 8.64 -2.84
C LEU A 134 -3.42 8.33 -3.64
N ALA A 135 -2.92 9.32 -4.39
CA ALA A 135 -1.60 9.33 -5.01
C ALA A 135 -0.84 10.57 -4.56
N PHE A 136 0.50 10.46 -4.46
CA PHE A 136 1.38 11.51 -3.92
C PHE A 136 2.55 11.70 -4.84
N GLU A 137 3.04 12.93 -4.95
CA GLU A 137 4.14 13.29 -5.84
C GLU A 137 5.47 12.59 -5.50
N ASN A 138 5.65 12.17 -4.25
CA ASN A 138 6.89 11.56 -3.76
C ASN A 138 6.66 10.74 -2.47
N ASP A 139 7.64 9.90 -2.16
CA ASP A 139 7.63 9.01 -0.99
C ASP A 139 7.56 9.77 0.34
N ILE A 140 8.20 10.94 0.42
CA ILE A 140 8.21 11.74 1.66
C ILE A 140 6.79 12.19 2.00
N ASP A 141 6.03 12.66 1.02
CA ASP A 141 4.66 13.11 1.22
C ASP A 141 3.69 11.95 1.42
N ALA A 142 3.92 10.82 0.75
CA ALA A 142 3.20 9.57 1.03
C ALA A 142 3.40 9.15 2.51
N LEU A 143 4.64 9.09 2.99
CA LEU A 143 4.96 8.71 4.37
C LEU A 143 4.40 9.70 5.39
N LYS A 144 4.44 11.01 5.12
CA LYS A 144 3.80 12.03 5.97
C LYS A 144 2.29 11.79 6.05
N ARG A 145 1.62 11.53 4.92
CA ARG A 145 0.18 11.28 4.91
C ARG A 145 -0.19 9.97 5.60
N VAL A 146 0.63 8.92 5.51
CA VAL A 146 0.43 7.69 6.31
C VAL A 146 0.48 8.02 7.80
N ARG A 147 1.45 8.81 8.26
CA ARG A 147 1.56 9.19 9.68
C ARG A 147 0.34 10.01 10.14
N GLU A 148 -0.13 10.93 9.31
CA GLU A 148 -1.35 11.70 9.56
C GLU A 148 -2.58 10.77 9.66
N LEU A 149 -2.76 9.86 8.70
CA LEU A 149 -3.86 8.90 8.70
C LEU A 149 -3.88 8.03 9.97
N ILE A 150 -2.73 7.48 10.37
CA ILE A 150 -2.60 6.69 11.60
C ILE A 150 -2.93 7.52 12.86
N THR A 151 -2.72 8.83 12.82
CA THR A 151 -3.12 9.72 13.91
C THR A 151 -4.64 9.81 14.02
N LEU A 152 -5.36 9.79 12.90
CA LEU A 152 -6.81 9.87 12.85
C LEU A 152 -7.51 8.55 13.22
N LEU A 153 -6.91 7.40 12.92
CA LEU A 153 -7.51 6.09 13.15
C LEU A 153 -7.34 5.61 14.61
N PRO A 154 -8.30 4.84 15.16
CA PRO A 154 -8.07 4.08 16.39
C PRO A 154 -7.04 2.96 16.13
N SER A 155 -6.40 2.45 17.18
CA SER A 155 -5.41 1.36 17.05
C SER A 155 -6.04 0.06 16.54
N ASN A 156 -7.31 -0.17 16.90
CA ASN A 156 -8.10 -1.32 16.47
C ASN A 156 -9.60 -1.01 16.60
N ALA A 157 -10.44 -1.95 16.16
CA ALA A 157 -11.90 -1.78 16.12
C ALA A 157 -12.60 -1.69 17.49
N LYS A 158 -11.90 -2.01 18.59
CA LYS A 158 -12.45 -1.89 19.96
C LYS A 158 -12.13 -0.54 20.60
N ASP A 159 -11.16 0.19 20.04
CA ASP A 159 -10.75 1.49 20.54
C ASP A 159 -11.53 2.61 19.86
N THR A 160 -11.71 3.72 20.56
CA THR A 160 -12.27 4.95 19.99
C THR A 160 -11.14 5.85 19.52
N ALA A 161 -11.32 6.50 18.36
CA ALA A 161 -10.38 7.51 17.90
C ALA A 161 -10.29 8.65 18.93
N GLN A 162 -9.11 8.87 19.50
CA GLN A 162 -8.88 9.96 20.45
C GLN A 162 -8.25 11.14 19.72
N ARG A 163 -8.95 12.27 19.68
CA ARG A 163 -8.42 13.55 19.21
C ARG A 163 -8.97 14.67 20.07
N GLU A 164 -8.06 15.48 20.60
CA GLU A 164 -8.45 16.71 21.30
C GLU A 164 -8.90 17.75 20.27
N GLY A 165 -10.03 18.39 20.55
CA GLY A 165 -10.49 19.55 19.79
C GLY A 165 -9.69 20.78 20.18
N PHE A 166 -9.13 21.49 19.20
CA PHE A 166 -8.39 22.74 19.41
C PHE A 166 -9.23 23.99 19.09
N ASP A 167 -10.52 23.80 18.82
CA ASP A 167 -11.45 24.85 18.39
C ASP A 167 -12.76 24.72 19.18
N SER A 168 -13.51 25.82 19.26
CA SER A 168 -14.79 25.86 19.96
C SER A 168 -15.82 24.99 19.23
N PRO A 169 -16.56 24.12 19.95
CA PRO A 169 -17.68 23.39 19.37
C PRO A 169 -18.87 24.31 19.02
N HIS A 170 -18.80 25.59 19.41
CA HIS A 170 -19.84 26.61 19.19
C HIS A 170 -19.39 27.71 18.22
N ARG A 171 -18.32 27.50 17.43
CA ARG A 171 -17.90 28.49 16.43
C ARG A 171 -18.94 28.57 15.29
N GLU A 172 -19.44 29.77 15.05
CA GLU A 172 -20.29 30.10 13.89
C GLU A 172 -19.43 30.68 12.76
N ASP A 173 -19.87 30.53 11.52
CA ASP A 173 -19.16 31.01 10.31
C ASP A 173 -20.17 31.59 9.30
N GLU A 174 -20.27 32.92 9.26
CA GLU A 174 -21.22 33.67 8.41
C GLU A 174 -21.01 33.40 6.90
N VAL A 175 -19.83 32.92 6.48
CA VAL A 175 -19.57 32.56 5.07
C VAL A 175 -20.49 31.43 4.62
N LEU A 176 -20.91 30.55 5.54
CA LEU A 176 -21.80 29.43 5.23
C LEU A 176 -23.22 29.88 4.86
N ASP A 177 -23.65 31.06 5.29
CA ASP A 177 -24.96 31.62 4.94
C ASP A 177 -25.05 32.01 3.45
N ALA A 178 -23.89 32.23 2.80
CA ALA A 178 -23.79 32.64 1.41
C ALA A 178 -23.09 31.60 0.50
N ILE A 179 -22.84 30.38 0.99
CA ILE A 179 -22.10 29.35 0.22
C ILE A 179 -22.93 28.75 -0.91
N ILE A 180 -24.25 28.74 -0.77
CA ILE A 180 -25.17 28.26 -1.80
C ILE A 180 -25.46 29.42 -2.76
N PRO A 181 -25.11 29.33 -4.05
CA PRO A 181 -25.39 30.40 -5.00
C PRO A 181 -26.90 30.61 -5.18
N ASP A 182 -27.32 31.87 -5.28
CA ASP A 182 -28.73 32.24 -5.49
C ASP A 182 -29.31 31.70 -6.81
N GLN A 183 -28.45 31.47 -7.81
CA GLN A 183 -28.85 31.01 -9.13
C GLN A 183 -28.28 29.62 -9.42
N GLN A 184 -29.16 28.74 -9.88
CA GLN A 184 -28.77 27.45 -10.43
C GLN A 184 -28.11 27.69 -11.79
N THR A 185 -26.81 27.45 -11.89
CA THR A 185 -26.09 27.58 -13.17
C THR A 185 -26.60 26.49 -14.12
N ILE A 186 -27.16 26.89 -15.27
CA ILE A 186 -27.61 26.01 -16.36
C ILE A 186 -26.43 25.67 -17.27
#